data_AF-X0XK42-F1
#
_entry.id   AF-X0XK42-F1
#
_cell.length_a   1.000
_cell.length_b   1.000
_cell.length_c   1.000
_cell.angle_alpha   90.00
_cell.angle_beta   90.00
_cell.angle_gamma   90.00
#
_symmetry.space_group_name_H-M   'P 1'
#
loop_
_entity.id
_entity.type
_entity.pdbx_description
1 polymer ?
#
loop_
_entity_poly.entity_id
_entity_poly.type
_entity_poly.pdbx_seq_one_letter_code
_entity_poly.pdbx_strand_id
1 'polypeptide(L)'
;MEKIITCPNCNTEFDLSVTPHQTEESKYLWIFDNGHGGIIDGVYQTAGKRSPLWPDGQILYEGEFNRAIVNRLMDLCKANNIDAVNLVDTQEDVPLSYRTNKANSIAKSSGKPCIYVSVHANGFSDESANGWEVYTSPGETKSDGIATILFEKAVREFKGEYMRQSTSDGDP
;
A
#
# COMPACT_ATOMS: atom_id res chain seq x y z
N MET A 1 25.04 -6.21 4.98
CA MET A 1 24.18 -7.40 4.96
C MET A 1 23.28 -7.24 3.75
N GLU A 2 23.57 -8.01 2.70
CA GLU A 2 22.70 -8.10 1.52
C GLU A 2 21.33 -8.55 1.99
N LYS A 3 20.29 -7.77 1.68
CA LYS A 3 18.91 -8.10 2.05
C LYS A 3 18.22 -8.63 0.80
N ILE A 4 18.65 -9.79 0.33
CA ILE A 4 17.96 -10.46 -0.76
C ILE A 4 16.64 -11.01 -0.20
N ILE A 5 15.52 -10.52 -0.73
CA ILE A 5 14.21 -11.13 -0.55
C ILE A 5 13.97 -11.99 -1.77
N THR A 6 14.02 -13.30 -1.61
CA THR A 6 13.66 -14.23 -2.67
C THR A 6 12.15 -14.44 -2.65
N CYS A 7 11.48 -14.12 -3.75
CA CYS A 7 10.12 -14.57 -3.97
C CYS A 7 10.11 -16.10 -3.80
N PRO A 8 9.33 -16.67 -2.87
CA PRO A 8 9.37 -18.10 -2.53
C PRO A 8 8.90 -19.02 -3.68
N ASN A 9 8.56 -18.44 -4.82
CA ASN A 9 7.66 -19.07 -5.76
C ASN A 9 8.04 -18.88 -7.24
N CYS A 10 8.54 -17.71 -7.64
CA CYS A 10 9.24 -17.56 -8.91
C CYS A 10 10.76 -17.47 -8.73
N ASN A 11 11.25 -17.60 -7.48
CA ASN A 11 12.65 -17.43 -7.10
C ASN A 11 13.25 -16.11 -7.59
N THR A 12 12.41 -15.11 -7.87
CA THR A 12 12.89 -13.77 -8.20
C THR A 12 13.51 -13.21 -6.95
N GLU A 13 14.82 -13.03 -7.00
CA GLU A 13 15.60 -12.41 -5.95
C GLU A 13 15.46 -10.90 -6.07
N PHE A 14 14.71 -10.32 -5.14
CA PHE A 14 14.71 -8.88 -4.90
C PHE A 14 15.88 -8.57 -3.99
N ASP A 15 17.03 -8.33 -4.59
CA ASP A 15 18.17 -7.85 -3.83
C ASP A 15 17.89 -6.38 -3.40
N LEU A 16 17.58 -6.20 -2.11
CA LEU A 16 17.37 -4.86 -1.54
C LEU A 16 18.68 -4.06 -1.38
N SER A 17 19.82 -4.65 -1.76
CA SER A 17 21.12 -4.01 -1.92
C SER A 17 21.53 -3.78 -3.37
N VAL A 18 20.71 -4.15 -4.37
CA VAL A 18 21.01 -3.78 -5.77
C VAL A 18 21.08 -2.26 -5.85
N THR A 19 22.15 -1.78 -6.46
CA THR A 19 22.26 -0.37 -6.82
C THR A 19 21.14 -0.08 -7.81
N PRO A 20 20.28 0.93 -7.59
CA PRO A 20 19.20 1.27 -8.49
C PRO A 20 19.69 1.17 -9.93
N HIS A 21 18.99 0.43 -10.80
CA HIS A 21 19.18 0.64 -12.23
C HIS A 21 19.06 2.15 -12.45
N GLN A 22 20.08 2.77 -13.05
CA GLN A 22 19.98 4.15 -13.50
C GLN A 22 18.93 4.19 -14.61
N THR A 23 17.66 4.20 -14.21
CA THR A 23 16.58 4.64 -15.07
C THR A 23 16.68 6.15 -15.16
N GLU A 24 16.26 6.68 -16.30
CA GLU A 24 15.93 8.10 -16.42
C GLU A 24 14.98 8.56 -15.30
N GLU A 25 14.81 9.88 -15.16
CA GLU A 25 13.89 10.47 -14.18
C GLU A 25 12.56 9.69 -14.08
N SER A 26 12.07 9.53 -12.85
CA SER A 26 10.81 8.84 -12.61
C SER A 26 9.68 9.47 -13.44
N LYS A 27 8.98 8.64 -14.22
CA LYS A 27 7.90 9.09 -15.12
C LYS A 27 6.65 9.55 -14.37
N TYR A 28 6.45 9.03 -13.16
CA TYR A 28 5.28 9.28 -12.32
C TYR A 28 5.73 9.68 -10.92
N LEU A 29 4.93 10.52 -10.26
CA LEU A 29 5.02 10.69 -8.81
C LEU A 29 4.02 9.75 -8.12
N TRP A 30 4.51 8.84 -7.29
CA TRP A 30 3.66 7.97 -6.47
C TRP A 30 3.29 8.67 -5.16
N ILE A 31 2.00 8.70 -4.83
CA ILE A 31 1.46 9.28 -3.60
C ILE A 31 0.93 8.12 -2.77
N PHE A 32 1.65 7.75 -1.72
CA PHE A 32 1.25 6.66 -0.83
C PHE A 32 0.46 7.21 0.37
N ASP A 33 -0.73 6.65 0.60
CA ASP A 33 -1.59 6.94 1.75
C ASP A 33 -1.64 5.72 2.66
N ASN A 34 -1.19 5.87 3.91
CA ASN A 34 -1.36 4.86 4.93
C ASN A 34 -2.72 5.05 5.60
N GLY A 35 -3.70 4.19 5.29
CA GLY A 35 -5.03 4.26 5.89
C GLY A 35 -4.97 4.32 7.42
N HIS A 36 -5.86 5.12 8.03
CA HIS A 36 -6.00 5.30 9.48
C HIS A 36 -4.84 6.08 10.16
N GLY A 37 -4.94 6.29 11.47
CA GLY A 37 -3.92 6.88 12.34
C GLY A 37 -3.08 5.79 13.02
N GLY A 38 -1.89 6.12 13.48
CA GLY A 38 -1.01 5.21 14.22
C GLY A 38 -1.17 5.34 15.73
N ILE A 39 -0.06 5.30 16.47
CA ILE A 39 -0.04 5.41 17.94
C ILE A 39 0.64 6.71 18.39
N ILE A 40 0.00 7.43 19.31
CA ILE A 40 0.54 8.61 19.99
C ILE A 40 0.49 8.34 21.50
N ASP A 41 1.63 8.40 22.18
CA ASP A 41 1.74 8.17 23.62
C ASP A 41 1.06 6.89 24.14
N GLY A 42 1.18 5.81 23.35
CA GLY A 42 0.58 4.51 23.67
C GLY A 42 -0.92 4.40 23.35
N VAL A 43 -1.53 5.46 22.81
CA VAL A 43 -2.94 5.50 22.40
C VAL A 43 -3.06 5.36 20.89
N TYR A 44 -3.77 4.34 20.44
CA TYR A 44 -4.11 4.16 19.02
C TYR A 44 -5.13 5.22 18.57
N GLN A 45 -4.86 5.86 17.44
CA GLN A 45 -5.59 7.05 17.00
C GLN A 45 -6.89 6.75 16.26
N THR A 46 -7.09 5.52 15.75
CA THR A 46 -8.31 5.15 15.02
C THR A 46 -9.12 4.08 15.75
N ALA A 47 -10.17 4.46 16.44
CA ALA A 47 -11.01 3.52 17.18
C ALA A 47 -11.57 2.39 16.28
N GLY A 48 -11.46 1.14 16.75
CA GLY A 48 -12.05 -0.04 16.09
C GLY A 48 -11.27 -0.62 14.91
N LYS A 49 -10.24 0.07 14.39
CA LYS A 49 -9.45 -0.40 13.24
C LYS A 49 -8.26 -1.26 13.67
N ARG A 50 -8.57 -2.42 14.25
CA ARG A 50 -7.61 -3.36 14.85
C ARG A 50 -8.14 -4.80 14.85
N SER A 51 -7.23 -5.77 14.97
CA SER A 51 -7.58 -7.16 15.27
C SER A 51 -8.18 -7.31 16.67
N PRO A 52 -8.80 -8.46 16.99
CA PRO A 52 -8.99 -8.85 18.39
C PRO A 52 -7.65 -8.98 19.13
N LEU A 53 -7.72 -9.04 20.46
CA LEU A 53 -6.58 -9.49 21.27
C LEU A 53 -6.40 -10.98 21.05
N TRP A 54 -5.31 -11.38 20.42
CA TRP A 54 -4.99 -12.79 20.20
C TRP A 54 -4.48 -13.47 21.49
N PRO A 55 -4.51 -14.81 21.57
CA PRO A 55 -4.06 -15.54 22.77
C PRO A 55 -2.62 -15.28 23.19
N ASP A 56 -1.77 -14.84 22.28
CA ASP A 56 -0.38 -14.46 22.52
C ASP A 56 -0.21 -13.02 23.05
N GLY A 57 -1.31 -12.30 23.26
CA GLY A 57 -1.33 -10.94 23.76
C GLY A 57 -1.12 -9.87 22.68
N GLN A 58 -0.99 -10.26 21.40
CA GLN A 58 -0.79 -9.31 20.31
C GLN A 58 -2.10 -8.70 19.83
N ILE A 59 -1.99 -7.47 19.33
CA ILE A 59 -3.03 -6.74 18.61
C ILE A 59 -2.38 -6.14 17.37
N LEU A 60 -2.95 -6.41 16.20
CA LEU A 60 -2.62 -5.68 14.99
C LEU A 60 -3.45 -4.40 14.93
N TYR A 61 -2.78 -3.26 14.89
CA TYR A 61 -3.39 -1.96 14.63
C TYR A 61 -3.25 -1.64 13.15
N GLU A 62 -4.37 -1.45 12.45
CA GLU A 62 -4.38 -1.31 10.99
C GLU A 62 -3.50 -0.14 10.53
N GLY A 63 -3.57 1.02 11.19
CA GLY A 63 -2.77 2.19 10.83
C GLY A 63 -1.27 2.01 11.06
N GLU A 64 -0.84 1.27 12.09
CA GLU A 64 0.57 0.92 12.29
C GLU A 64 1.05 -0.06 11.20
N PHE A 65 0.24 -1.06 10.87
CA PHE A 65 0.52 -1.99 9.78
C PHE A 65 0.65 -1.27 8.44
N ASN A 66 -0.33 -0.43 8.08
CA ASN A 66 -0.33 0.34 6.84
C ASN A 66 0.91 1.25 6.73
N ARG A 67 1.29 1.92 7.81
CA ARG A 67 2.52 2.74 7.89
C ARG A 67 3.78 1.92 7.70
N ALA A 68 3.86 0.74 8.30
CA ALA A 68 5.00 -0.14 8.13
C ALA A 68 5.17 -0.58 6.66
N ILE A 69 4.07 -0.86 5.96
CA ILE A 69 4.09 -1.16 4.52
C ILE A 69 4.51 0.07 3.70
N VAL A 70 3.88 1.23 3.92
CA VAL A 70 4.22 2.46 3.19
C VAL A 70 5.68 2.88 3.41
N ASN A 71 6.21 2.76 4.62
CA ASN A 71 7.62 3.04 4.90
C ASN A 71 8.56 2.14 4.09
N ARG A 72 8.25 0.84 3.96
CA ARG A 72 9.01 -0.08 3.11
C ARG A 72 8.89 0.29 1.63
N LEU A 73 7.71 0.70 1.16
CA LEU A 73 7.52 1.18 -0.21
C LEU A 73 8.35 2.44 -0.48
N MET A 74 8.38 3.39 0.45
CA MET A 74 9.19 4.60 0.35
C MET A 74 10.69 4.28 0.25
N ASP A 75 11.19 3.35 1.08
CA ASP A 75 12.58 2.89 1.04
C ASP A 75 12.90 2.22 -0.31
N LEU A 76 12.01 1.36 -0.79
CA LEU A 76 12.14 0.69 -2.10
C LEU A 76 12.12 1.69 -3.25
N CYS A 77 11.20 2.66 -3.23
CA CYS A 77 11.11 3.70 -4.25
C CYS A 77 12.40 4.53 -4.31
N LYS A 78 12.90 4.97 -3.14
CA LYS A 78 14.17 5.69 -3.02
C LYS A 78 15.34 4.86 -3.54
N ALA A 79 15.41 3.57 -3.19
CA ALA A 79 16.44 2.66 -3.66
C ALA A 79 16.35 2.35 -5.16
N ASN A 80 15.25 2.67 -5.84
CA ASN A 80 15.02 2.39 -7.26
C ASN A 80 14.82 3.66 -8.11
N ASN A 81 15.17 4.85 -7.61
CA ASN A 81 14.96 6.14 -8.29
C ASN A 81 13.49 6.37 -8.75
N ILE A 82 12.53 5.92 -7.94
CA ILE A 82 11.10 6.17 -8.14
C ILE A 82 10.69 7.35 -7.27
N ASP A 83 10.10 8.37 -7.89
CA ASP A 83 9.61 9.54 -7.16
C ASP A 83 8.36 9.13 -6.38
N ALA A 84 8.41 9.30 -5.06
CA ALA A 84 7.30 8.97 -4.18
C ALA A 84 7.19 9.95 -3.00
N VAL A 85 5.98 10.12 -2.49
CA VAL A 85 5.69 10.87 -1.26
C VAL A 85 4.81 10.05 -0.34
N ASN A 86 5.12 10.10 0.96
CA ASN A 86 4.21 9.64 1.99
C ASN A 86 3.22 10.77 2.31
N LEU A 87 1.95 10.55 2.01
CA LEU A 87 0.89 11.55 2.16
C LEU A 87 0.58 11.86 3.62
N VAL A 88 0.63 10.86 4.50
CA VAL A 88 0.25 10.99 5.91
C VAL A 88 1.47 10.67 6.77
N ASP A 89 2.32 11.68 6.91
CA ASP A 89 3.61 11.66 7.58
C ASP A 89 3.54 11.83 9.11
N THR A 90 2.36 12.04 9.68
CA THR A 90 2.12 12.10 11.13
C THR A 90 1.37 10.87 11.63
N GLN A 91 1.44 10.57 12.93
CA GLN A 91 0.70 9.45 13.54
C GLN A 91 -0.80 9.73 13.74
N GLU A 92 -1.24 10.96 13.51
CA GLU A 92 -2.63 11.37 13.72
C GLU A 92 -3.58 10.65 12.76
N ASP A 93 -4.81 10.39 13.22
CA ASP A 93 -5.88 9.97 12.32
C ASP A 93 -6.46 11.18 11.59
N VAL A 94 -6.02 11.38 10.35
CA VAL A 94 -6.46 12.51 9.52
C VAL A 94 -7.69 12.14 8.67
N PRO A 95 -8.68 13.04 8.52
CA PRO A 95 -9.90 12.75 7.75
C PRO A 95 -9.64 12.43 6.28
N LEU A 96 -10.49 11.58 5.67
CA LEU A 96 -10.42 11.25 4.24
C LEU A 96 -10.45 12.48 3.32
N SER A 97 -11.22 13.51 3.67
CA SER A 97 -11.28 14.77 2.92
C SER A 97 -9.94 15.51 2.96
N TYR A 98 -9.23 15.48 4.07
CA TYR A 98 -7.89 16.06 4.18
C TYR A 98 -6.90 15.31 3.29
N ARG A 99 -6.92 13.97 3.33
CA ARG A 99 -6.03 13.11 2.52
C ARG A 99 -6.21 13.38 1.02
N THR A 100 -7.45 13.33 0.55
CA THR A 100 -7.76 13.58 -0.87
C THR A 100 -7.43 15.02 -1.30
N ASN A 101 -7.69 16.03 -0.45
CA ASN A 101 -7.30 17.42 -0.73
C ASN A 101 -5.78 17.60 -0.80
N LYS A 102 -5.01 16.97 0.10
CA LYS A 102 -3.54 17.01 0.10
C LYS A 102 -2.98 16.32 -1.15
N ALA A 103 -3.50 15.14 -1.52
CA ALA A 103 -3.10 14.43 -2.72
C ALA A 103 -3.39 15.23 -4.00
N ASN A 104 -4.57 15.82 -4.11
CA ASN A 104 -4.93 16.69 -5.23
C ASN A 104 -4.05 17.94 -5.31
N SER A 105 -3.64 18.50 -4.17
CA SER A 105 -2.74 19.65 -4.13
C SER A 105 -1.34 19.27 -4.63
N ILE A 106 -0.81 18.12 -4.19
CA ILE A 106 0.46 17.55 -4.66
C ILE A 106 0.40 17.32 -6.17
N ALA A 107 -0.66 16.68 -6.66
CA ALA A 107 -0.82 16.37 -8.09
C ALA A 107 -0.88 17.63 -8.97
N LYS A 108 -1.49 18.71 -8.49
CA LYS A 108 -1.50 20.00 -9.20
C LYS A 108 -0.12 20.67 -9.25
N SER A 109 0.74 20.41 -8.27
CA SER A 109 2.06 21.04 -8.17
C SER A 109 3.23 20.20 -8.69
N SER A 110 3.07 18.88 -8.91
CA SER A 110 4.21 17.97 -9.12
C SER A 110 4.90 18.12 -10.48
N GLY A 111 4.24 18.73 -11.48
CA GLY A 111 4.71 18.75 -12.87
C GLY A 111 4.75 17.38 -13.55
N LYS A 112 4.39 16.30 -12.84
CA LYS A 112 4.39 14.91 -13.33
C LYS A 112 2.99 14.28 -13.17
N PRO A 113 2.60 13.33 -14.04
CA PRO A 113 1.44 12.50 -13.77
C PRO A 113 1.60 11.78 -12.42
N CYS A 114 0.55 11.76 -11.60
CA CYS A 114 0.59 11.17 -10.26
C CYS A 114 -0.24 9.89 -10.19
N ILE A 115 0.21 8.93 -9.38
CA ILE A 115 -0.53 7.70 -9.05
C ILE A 115 -0.75 7.72 -7.54
N TYR A 116 -2.01 7.66 -7.11
CA TYR A 116 -2.39 7.57 -5.71
C TYR A 116 -2.63 6.11 -5.32
N VAL A 117 -1.99 5.64 -4.25
CA VAL A 117 -2.19 4.30 -3.71
C VAL A 117 -2.46 4.41 -2.21
N SER A 118 -3.64 3.98 -1.78
CA SER A 118 -3.93 3.81 -0.35
C SER A 118 -3.68 2.35 0.06
N VAL A 119 -3.02 2.17 1.19
CA VAL A 119 -2.73 0.86 1.78
C VAL A 119 -3.64 0.65 2.99
N HIS A 120 -4.31 -0.50 3.02
CA HIS A 120 -5.23 -0.93 4.07
C HIS A 120 -5.04 -2.42 4.38
N ALA A 121 -5.54 -2.85 5.54
CA ALA A 121 -5.76 -4.27 5.83
C ALA A 121 -7.23 -4.49 6.15
N ASN A 122 -7.86 -5.42 5.42
CA ASN A 122 -9.28 -5.69 5.61
C ASN A 122 -9.52 -6.45 6.92
N GLY A 123 -10.73 -6.35 7.46
CA GLY A 123 -11.13 -7.00 8.70
C GLY A 123 -12.57 -7.48 8.62
N PHE A 124 -12.79 -8.73 9.04
CA PHE A 124 -14.11 -9.35 9.06
C PHE A 124 -14.28 -10.19 10.34
N SER A 125 -15.52 -10.43 10.75
CA SER A 125 -15.80 -11.18 11.98
C SER A 125 -15.57 -12.69 11.84
N ASP A 126 -15.56 -13.20 10.60
CA ASP A 126 -15.27 -14.60 10.29
C ASP A 126 -13.80 -14.73 9.88
N GLU A 127 -13.02 -15.48 10.65
CA GLU A 127 -11.58 -15.70 10.43
C GLU A 127 -11.29 -16.49 9.15
N SER A 128 -12.29 -17.14 8.55
CA SER A 128 -12.13 -17.73 7.21
C SER A 128 -12.00 -16.69 6.11
N ALA A 129 -12.37 -15.42 6.36
CA ALA A 129 -12.15 -14.33 5.41
C ALA A 129 -10.66 -13.98 5.35
N ASN A 130 -10.01 -14.41 4.28
CA ASN A 130 -8.60 -14.15 4.00
C ASN A 130 -8.40 -13.63 2.58
N GLY A 131 -7.15 -13.32 2.22
CA GLY A 131 -6.75 -12.97 0.87
C GLY A 131 -6.32 -11.52 0.68
N TRP A 132 -6.06 -11.16 -0.57
CA TRP A 132 -5.67 -9.82 -1.01
C TRP A 132 -6.65 -9.30 -2.08
N GLU A 133 -6.89 -7.99 -2.08
CA GLU A 133 -7.76 -7.32 -3.04
C GLU A 133 -7.22 -5.92 -3.35
N VAL A 134 -7.60 -5.37 -4.50
CA VAL A 134 -7.34 -4.00 -4.90
C VAL A 134 -8.65 -3.36 -5.35
N TYR A 135 -8.86 -2.12 -4.94
CA TYR A 135 -10.02 -1.33 -5.34
C TYR A 135 -9.60 -0.21 -6.27
N THR A 136 -10.46 0.10 -7.23
CA THR A 136 -10.38 1.27 -8.10
C THR A 136 -11.62 2.17 -7.93
N SER A 137 -11.62 3.34 -8.57
CA SER A 137 -12.78 4.21 -8.61
C SER A 137 -13.90 3.61 -9.48
N PRO A 138 -15.19 3.79 -9.14
CA PRO A 138 -16.28 3.22 -9.92
C PRO A 138 -16.29 3.63 -11.40
N GLY A 139 -16.58 2.67 -12.28
CA GLY A 139 -16.60 2.84 -13.74
C GLY A 139 -15.22 2.72 -14.37
N GLU A 140 -15.17 2.75 -15.70
CA GLU A 140 -13.90 2.57 -16.43
C GLU A 140 -13.01 3.82 -16.34
N THR A 141 -11.86 3.69 -15.69
CA THR A 141 -10.89 4.76 -15.45
C THR A 141 -9.44 4.33 -15.72
N LYS A 142 -8.52 5.29 -15.73
CA LYS A 142 -7.08 5.00 -15.83
C LYS A 142 -6.54 4.21 -14.63
N SER A 143 -7.26 4.23 -13.50
CA SER A 143 -6.87 3.53 -12.29
C SER A 143 -7.02 2.01 -12.44
N ASP A 144 -7.94 1.54 -13.28
CA ASP A 144 -8.25 0.11 -13.44
C ASP A 144 -7.06 -0.63 -14.08
N GLY A 145 -6.38 0.02 -15.03
CA GLY A 145 -5.14 -0.51 -15.61
C GLY A 145 -4.02 -0.64 -14.56
N ILE A 146 -3.93 0.29 -13.62
CA ILE A 146 -2.96 0.21 -12.52
C ILE A 146 -3.35 -0.89 -11.53
N ALA A 147 -4.62 -0.96 -11.13
CA ALA A 147 -5.16 -1.99 -10.26
C ALA A 147 -4.92 -3.40 -10.84
N THR A 148 -5.20 -3.60 -12.13
CA THR A 148 -4.94 -4.86 -12.85
C THR A 148 -3.48 -5.25 -12.79
N ILE A 149 -2.54 -4.31 -13.04
CA ILE A 149 -1.11 -4.58 -12.95
C ILE A 149 -0.72 -5.02 -11.53
N LEU A 150 -1.23 -4.34 -10.50
CA LEU A 150 -0.98 -4.70 -9.10
C LEU A 150 -1.54 -6.07 -8.76
N PHE A 151 -2.77 -6.37 -9.17
CA PHE A 151 -3.43 -7.66 -8.98
C PHE A 151 -2.64 -8.79 -9.62
N GLU A 152 -2.27 -8.66 -10.90
CA GLU A 152 -1.47 -9.68 -11.57
C GLU A 152 -0.10 -9.90 -10.92
N LYS A 153 0.52 -8.85 -10.38
CA LYS A 153 1.77 -8.98 -9.63
C LYS A 153 1.56 -9.69 -8.31
N ALA A 154 0.50 -9.36 -7.57
CA ALA A 154 0.13 -10.05 -6.34
C ALA A 154 -0.12 -11.54 -6.58
N VAL A 155 -0.90 -11.91 -7.61
CA VAL A 155 -1.15 -13.31 -8.01
C VAL A 155 0.14 -14.08 -8.28
N ARG A 156 1.11 -13.45 -8.97
CA ARG A 156 2.39 -14.09 -9.30
C ARG A 156 3.28 -14.25 -8.07
N GLU A 157 3.30 -13.26 -7.18
CA GLU A 157 4.17 -13.22 -6.01
C GLU A 157 3.67 -14.15 -4.90
N PHE A 158 2.38 -14.05 -4.57
CA PHE A 158 1.75 -14.75 -3.45
C PHE A 158 0.95 -15.97 -3.92
N LYS A 159 1.61 -16.94 -4.57
CA LYS A 159 0.94 -18.17 -5.00
C LYS A 159 0.37 -18.93 -3.79
N GLY A 160 -0.91 -19.31 -3.89
CA GLY A 160 -1.63 -20.03 -2.84
C GLY A 160 -2.44 -19.11 -1.92
N GLU A 161 -2.16 -17.80 -1.93
CA GLU A 161 -3.05 -16.83 -1.27
C GLU A 161 -4.31 -16.62 -2.11
N TYR A 162 -5.43 -16.41 -1.42
CA TYR A 162 -6.69 -16.11 -2.08
C TYR A 162 -6.66 -14.68 -2.64
N MET A 163 -6.89 -14.53 -3.94
CA MET A 163 -6.96 -13.23 -4.60
C MET A 163 -8.43 -12.91 -4.83
N ARG A 164 -8.96 -11.98 -4.04
CA ARG A 164 -10.36 -11.58 -4.11
C ARG A 164 -10.57 -10.71 -5.34
N GLN A 165 -11.62 -11.04 -6.08
CA GLN A 165 -11.98 -10.35 -7.30
C GLN A 165 -13.33 -9.65 -7.13
N SER A 166 -13.46 -8.46 -7.72
CA SER A 166 -14.70 -7.71 -7.78
C SER A 166 -15.01 -7.30 -9.21
N THR A 167 -15.70 -8.17 -9.95
CA THR A 167 -15.98 -7.96 -11.38
C THR A 167 -17.22 -7.10 -11.64
N SER A 168 -17.59 -6.19 -10.74
CA SER A 168 -18.82 -5.41 -10.86
C SER A 168 -18.89 -4.56 -12.13
N ASP A 169 -17.73 -4.11 -12.62
CA ASP A 169 -17.56 -3.23 -13.77
C ASP A 169 -16.41 -3.66 -14.72
N GLY A 170 -15.85 -4.86 -14.50
CA GLY A 170 -15.00 -5.56 -15.48
C GLY A 170 -13.51 -5.60 -15.17
N ASP A 171 -13.08 -4.99 -14.08
CA ASP A 171 -11.77 -5.20 -13.48
C ASP A 171 -11.75 -6.48 -12.60
N PRO A 172 -10.58 -7.14 -12.47
CA PRO A 172 -10.41 -8.30 -11.61
C PRO A 172 -10.52 -7.92 -10.13
#